data_AF-A0A820TD41-F1
#
_entry.id   AF-A0A820TD41-F1
#
_cell.length_a   1.000
_cell.length_b   1.000
_cell.length_c   1.000
_cell.angle_alpha   90.00
_cell.angle_beta   90.00
_cell.angle_gamma   90.00
#
_symmetry.space_group_name_H-M   'P 1'
#
loop_
_entity.id
_entity.type
_entity.pdbx_description
1 polymer ?
#
loop_
_entity_poly.entity_id
_entity_poly.type
_entity_poly.pdbx_seq_one_letter_code
_entity_poly.pdbx_strand_id
1 'polypeptide(L)'
;MSGVYRSWESLHQCLIHYVSAMPSQLYYVTQNFLNQQNFPGGSFHMRHLKLVSSEKINLLKHIIDFVQHDASQKHKISVIENILTHAPIKQQFTMVGDSGEVDPEIYGTIARRFPHRINMIFIRVVDGGKNGDNRFENAFQNVSRDKWKLFSSAAELPKKLYNDVNTRIPIDMTVDFTSAKPNNTKMLSTSFVFAILPVLVTLFFISQYI
;
A
#
# COMPACT_ATOMS: atom_id res chain seq x y z
N MET A 1 10.31 -1.44 6.15
CA MET A 1 8.84 -1.64 6.22
C MET A 1 8.47 -2.82 7.11
N SER A 2 8.97 -4.05 6.88
CA SER A 2 8.52 -5.25 7.62
C SER A 2 8.53 -5.13 9.15
N GLY A 3 9.54 -4.49 9.74
CA GLY A 3 9.60 -4.25 11.20
C GLY A 3 8.40 -3.45 11.75
N VAL A 4 7.97 -2.39 11.05
CA VAL A 4 6.81 -1.57 11.44
C VAL A 4 5.54 -2.43 11.47
N TYR A 5 5.38 -3.30 10.48
CA TYR A 5 4.17 -4.07 10.32
C TYR A 5 4.08 -5.26 11.26
N ARG A 6 5.22 -5.87 11.58
CA ARG A 6 5.30 -6.81 12.71
C ARG A 6 4.95 -6.13 14.02
N SER A 7 5.39 -4.88 14.24
CA SER A 7 4.98 -4.11 15.42
C SER A 7 3.47 -3.86 15.42
N TRP A 8 2.86 -3.55 14.29
CA TRP A 8 1.40 -3.36 14.22
C TRP A 8 0.61 -4.67 14.43
N GLU A 9 1.05 -5.78 13.84
CA GLU A 9 0.45 -7.11 14.07
C GLU A 9 0.53 -7.50 15.55
N SER A 10 1.71 -7.42 16.16
CA SER A 10 1.94 -7.87 17.55
C SER A 10 1.35 -6.95 18.62
N LEU A 11 1.46 -5.62 18.46
CA LEU A 11 1.04 -4.67 19.50
C LEU A 11 -0.47 -4.40 19.48
N HIS A 12 -1.13 -4.62 18.34
CA HIS A 12 -2.50 -4.18 18.14
C HIS A 12 -3.42 -5.28 17.57
N GLN A 13 -2.94 -6.53 17.52
CA GLN A 13 -3.66 -7.67 16.94
C GLN A 13 -4.26 -7.35 15.56
N CYS A 14 -3.52 -6.54 14.79
CA CYS A 14 -3.97 -6.04 13.50
C CYS A 14 -3.95 -7.17 12.48
N LEU A 15 -5.09 -7.38 11.82
CA LEU A 15 -5.15 -8.29 10.69
C LEU A 15 -4.58 -7.60 9.45
N ILE A 16 -3.66 -8.27 8.78
CA ILE A 16 -2.99 -7.77 7.60
C ILE A 16 -3.65 -8.33 6.34
N HIS A 17 -4.04 -7.44 5.43
CA HIS A 17 -4.53 -7.83 4.11
C HIS A 17 -3.61 -7.25 3.02
N TYR A 18 -3.15 -8.13 2.15
CA TYR A 18 -2.29 -7.85 1.01
C TYR A 18 -3.13 -7.76 -0.25
N VAL A 19 -3.23 -6.58 -0.87
CA VAL A 19 -4.06 -6.33 -2.05
C VAL A 19 -3.17 -5.90 -3.21
N SER A 20 -2.95 -6.79 -4.17
CA SER A 20 -2.09 -6.54 -5.32
C SER A 20 -2.84 -6.75 -6.63
N ALA A 21 -2.53 -5.91 -7.61
CA ALA A 21 -3.05 -6.10 -8.96
C ALA A 21 -2.33 -7.22 -9.73
N MET A 22 -1.35 -7.90 -9.11
CA MET A 22 -0.62 -9.03 -9.67
C MET A 22 -1.48 -10.26 -9.96
N PRO A 23 -1.06 -11.11 -10.92
CA PRO A 23 -1.72 -12.37 -11.19
C PRO A 23 -1.65 -13.28 -9.97
N SER A 24 -2.76 -13.93 -9.62
CA SER A 24 -2.80 -14.91 -8.51
C SER A 24 -1.82 -16.07 -8.69
N GLN A 25 -1.36 -16.35 -9.91
CA GLN A 25 -0.33 -17.35 -10.21
C GLN A 25 1.01 -17.04 -9.54
N LEU A 26 1.28 -15.77 -9.21
CA LEU A 26 2.49 -15.35 -8.53
C LEU A 26 2.38 -15.43 -7.00
N TYR A 27 1.26 -15.92 -6.47
CA TYR A 27 1.01 -16.01 -5.03
C TYR A 27 2.17 -16.67 -4.27
N TYR A 28 2.63 -17.85 -4.70
CA TYR A 28 3.69 -18.58 -3.97
C TYR A 28 5.01 -17.80 -3.96
N VAL A 29 5.36 -17.18 -5.10
CA VAL A 29 6.58 -16.36 -5.22
C VAL A 29 6.49 -15.14 -4.31
N THR A 30 5.36 -14.45 -4.32
CA THR A 30 5.12 -13.27 -3.48
C THR A 30 5.12 -13.64 -1.99
N GLN A 31 4.42 -14.70 -1.61
CA GLN A 31 4.36 -15.17 -0.22
C GLN A 31 5.75 -15.55 0.29
N ASN A 32 6.52 -16.31 -0.51
CA ASN A 32 7.86 -16.71 -0.12
C ASN A 32 8.79 -15.49 0.04
N PHE A 33 8.72 -14.51 -0.86
CA PHE A 33 9.48 -13.26 -0.73
C PHE A 33 9.12 -12.52 0.56
N LEU A 34 7.83 -12.35 0.87
CA LEU A 34 7.39 -11.68 2.09
C LEU A 34 7.88 -12.40 3.35
N ASN A 35 7.82 -13.74 3.37
CA ASN A 35 8.33 -14.55 4.48
C ASN A 35 9.86 -14.37 4.64
N GLN A 36 10.62 -14.42 3.55
CA GLN A 36 12.08 -14.21 3.57
C GLN A 36 12.46 -12.82 4.08
N GLN A 37 11.63 -11.81 3.78
CA GLN A 37 11.81 -10.43 4.26
C GLN A 37 11.17 -10.17 5.64
N ASN A 38 10.69 -11.23 6.30
CA ASN A 38 10.06 -11.23 7.62
C ASN A 38 8.81 -10.33 7.71
N PHE A 39 8.04 -10.20 6.64
CA PHE A 39 6.73 -9.54 6.74
C PHE A 39 5.75 -10.42 7.54
N PRO A 40 4.79 -9.80 8.25
CA PRO A 40 3.78 -10.55 9.00
C PRO A 40 2.91 -11.43 8.08
N GLY A 41 2.26 -12.43 8.65
CA GLY A 41 1.26 -13.21 7.92
C GLY A 41 0.07 -12.33 7.53
N GLY A 42 -0.73 -12.78 6.56
CA GLY A 42 -1.91 -12.03 6.14
C GLY A 42 -2.69 -12.71 5.03
N SER A 43 -3.88 -12.18 4.74
CA SER A 43 -4.65 -12.63 3.58
C SER A 43 -4.11 -12.00 2.30
N PHE A 44 -4.23 -12.71 1.17
CA PHE A 44 -3.80 -12.21 -0.13
C PHE A 44 -4.98 -12.07 -1.06
N HIS A 45 -5.09 -10.90 -1.68
CA HIS A 45 -6.09 -10.55 -2.66
C HIS A 45 -5.37 -10.12 -3.94
N MET A 46 -5.32 -11.05 -4.88
CA MET A 46 -4.59 -10.89 -6.14
C MET A 46 -5.58 -10.97 -7.31
N ARG A 47 -5.22 -10.35 -8.43
CA ARG A 47 -6.06 -10.37 -9.63
C ARG A 47 -6.00 -11.75 -10.28
N HIS A 48 -7.14 -12.36 -10.51
CA HIS A 48 -7.19 -13.63 -11.24
C HIS A 48 -7.16 -13.36 -12.75
N LEU A 49 -6.15 -13.90 -13.44
CA LEU A 49 -6.13 -13.95 -14.89
C LEU A 49 -7.08 -15.05 -15.38
N LYS A 50 -8.23 -14.65 -15.94
CA LYS A 50 -9.11 -15.58 -16.65
C LYS A 50 -8.48 -15.94 -17.98
N LEU A 51 -7.74 -17.04 -18.02
CA LEU A 51 -7.29 -17.64 -19.28
C LEU A 51 -8.48 -18.40 -19.87
N VAL A 52 -9.28 -17.74 -20.71
CA VAL A 52 -10.34 -18.43 -21.45
C VAL A 52 -9.67 -19.27 -22.54
N SER A 53 -9.86 -20.59 -22.48
CA SER A 53 -9.13 -21.62 -23.22
C SER A 53 -9.52 -21.75 -24.70
N SER A 54 -10.07 -20.71 -25.31
CA SER A 54 -10.49 -20.75 -26.71
C SER A 54 -10.05 -19.47 -27.39
N GLU A 55 -9.14 -19.62 -28.36
CA GLU A 55 -8.58 -18.61 -29.26
C GLU A 55 -7.38 -17.81 -28.70
N LYS A 56 -6.20 -17.99 -29.33
CA LYS A 56 -4.93 -17.28 -29.06
C LYS A 56 -5.06 -15.74 -29.11
N ILE A 57 -6.11 -15.21 -29.73
CA ILE A 57 -6.42 -13.78 -29.82
C ILE A 57 -6.89 -13.21 -28.45
N ASN A 58 -7.44 -14.03 -27.56
CA ASN A 58 -7.91 -13.60 -26.25
C ASN A 58 -6.76 -13.40 -25.24
N LEU A 59 -5.65 -14.14 -25.35
CA LEU A 59 -4.54 -14.03 -24.40
C LEU A 59 -3.85 -12.67 -24.43
N LEU A 60 -3.55 -12.14 -25.63
CA LEU A 60 -2.92 -10.84 -25.77
C LEU A 60 -3.83 -9.72 -25.26
N LYS A 61 -5.13 -9.78 -25.58
CA LYS A 61 -6.13 -8.85 -25.05
C LYS A 61 -6.21 -8.91 -23.52
N HIS A 62 -6.23 -10.11 -22.93
CA HIS A 62 -6.23 -10.27 -21.48
C HIS A 62 -4.96 -9.74 -20.82
N ILE A 63 -3.79 -9.90 -21.44
CA ILE A 63 -2.53 -9.32 -20.95
C ILE A 63 -2.58 -7.79 -21.09
N ILE A 64 -3.06 -7.24 -22.20
CA ILE A 64 -3.23 -5.79 -22.39
C ILE A 64 -4.19 -5.21 -21.35
N ASP A 65 -5.36 -5.82 -21.15
CA ASP A 65 -6.33 -5.45 -20.10
C ASP A 65 -5.76 -5.65 -18.69
N PHE A 66 -4.77 -6.52 -18.53
CA PHE A 66 -4.09 -6.73 -17.26
C PHE A 66 -3.14 -5.57 -16.93
N VAL A 67 -2.40 -5.11 -17.94
CA VAL A 67 -1.41 -4.02 -17.85
C VAL A 67 -2.09 -2.63 -17.83
N GLN A 68 -3.34 -2.53 -18.29
CA GLN A 68 -4.13 -1.30 -18.19
C GLN A 68 -4.33 -0.85 -16.74
N HIS A 69 -3.93 0.40 -16.47
CA HIS A 69 -4.00 1.01 -15.15
C HIS A 69 -5.44 1.07 -14.60
N ASP A 70 -6.41 1.39 -15.46
CA ASP A 70 -7.83 1.49 -15.07
C ASP A 70 -8.38 0.15 -14.55
N ALA A 71 -7.92 -0.96 -15.12
CA ALA A 71 -8.36 -2.28 -14.70
C ALA A 71 -7.74 -2.69 -13.35
N SER A 72 -6.47 -2.32 -13.12
CA SER A 72 -5.80 -2.46 -11.82
C SER A 72 -6.52 -1.65 -10.73
N GLN A 73 -6.84 -0.39 -11.04
CA GLN A 73 -7.54 0.52 -10.13
C GLN A 73 -8.92 -0.02 -9.75
N LYS A 74 -9.74 -0.40 -10.73
CA LYS A 74 -11.09 -0.97 -10.50
C LYS A 74 -11.04 -2.25 -9.66
N HIS A 75 -10.06 -3.12 -9.93
CA HIS A 75 -9.88 -4.34 -9.15
C HIS A 75 -9.55 -4.04 -7.68
N LYS A 76 -8.55 -3.21 -7.42
CA LYS A 76 -8.14 -2.84 -6.06
C LYS A 76 -9.28 -2.16 -5.29
N ILE A 77 -9.99 -1.22 -5.91
CA ILE A 77 -11.17 -0.58 -5.29
C ILE A 77 -12.20 -1.65 -4.91
N SER A 78 -12.60 -2.51 -5.85
CA SER A 78 -13.62 -3.54 -5.59
C SER A 78 -13.21 -4.50 -4.46
N VAL A 79 -11.95 -4.91 -4.41
CA VAL A 79 -11.42 -5.76 -3.34
C VAL A 79 -11.48 -5.04 -1.99
N ILE A 80 -10.99 -3.81 -1.91
CA ILE A 80 -10.95 -3.04 -0.66
C ILE A 80 -12.38 -2.80 -0.16
N GLU A 81 -13.30 -2.41 -1.05
CA GLU A 81 -14.71 -2.24 -0.72
C GLU A 81 -15.32 -3.53 -0.17
N ASN A 82 -15.05 -4.67 -0.80
CA ASN A 82 -15.54 -5.96 -0.32
C ASN A 82 -15.03 -6.30 1.08
N ILE A 83 -13.76 -5.99 1.39
CA ILE A 83 -13.22 -6.21 2.74
C ILE A 83 -13.91 -5.27 3.74
N LEU A 84 -14.04 -3.98 3.41
CA LEU A 84 -14.67 -2.97 4.28
C LEU A 84 -16.14 -3.30 4.60
N THR A 85 -16.88 -3.82 3.63
CA THR A 85 -18.31 -4.14 3.80
C THR A 85 -18.55 -5.40 4.62
N HIS A 86 -17.66 -6.39 4.54
CA HIS A 86 -17.80 -7.65 5.29
C HIS A 86 -17.13 -7.61 6.67
N ALA A 87 -16.23 -6.66 6.91
CA ALA A 87 -15.63 -6.46 8.20
C ALA A 87 -16.61 -5.83 9.21
N PRO A 88 -16.60 -6.23 10.50
CA PRO A 88 -17.43 -5.63 11.53
C PRO A 88 -17.36 -4.10 11.55
N ILE A 89 -18.51 -3.46 11.79
CA ILE A 89 -18.67 -2.01 11.64
C ILE A 89 -17.71 -1.18 12.52
N LYS A 90 -17.35 -1.72 13.70
CA LYS A 90 -16.42 -1.09 14.66
C LYS A 90 -14.95 -1.11 14.22
N GLN A 91 -14.61 -1.91 13.21
CA GLN A 91 -13.24 -1.99 12.73
C GLN A 91 -12.92 -0.76 11.88
N GLN A 92 -11.82 -0.11 12.24
CA GLN A 92 -11.20 0.96 11.46
C GLN A 92 -9.99 0.45 10.71
N PHE A 93 -9.65 1.16 9.64
CA PHE A 93 -8.67 0.73 8.67
C PHE A 93 -7.58 1.76 8.46
N THR A 94 -6.35 1.27 8.51
CA THR A 94 -5.17 2.02 8.06
C THR A 94 -4.70 1.45 6.74
N MET A 95 -4.50 2.32 5.75
CA MET A 95 -4.03 1.95 4.41
C MET A 95 -2.59 2.40 4.22
N VAL A 96 -1.73 1.56 3.65
CA VAL A 96 -0.38 1.95 3.22
C VAL A 96 -0.24 1.62 1.75
N GLY A 97 0.38 2.49 0.95
CA GLY A 97 0.59 2.28 -0.48
C GLY A 97 1.79 3.06 -1.00
N ASP A 98 1.98 3.02 -2.31
CA ASP A 98 3.18 3.54 -2.97
C ASP A 98 2.82 4.60 -4.04
N SER A 99 3.58 5.70 -4.11
CA SER A 99 3.36 6.78 -5.08
C SER A 99 3.76 6.40 -6.50
N GLY A 100 4.59 5.37 -6.69
CA GLY A 100 4.89 4.78 -7.99
C GLY A 100 3.68 4.09 -8.62
N GLU A 101 2.67 3.73 -7.82
CA GLU A 101 1.41 3.14 -8.24
C GLU A 101 0.24 4.15 -8.19
N VAL A 102 -0.96 3.71 -8.58
CA VAL A 102 -2.21 4.49 -8.49
C VAL A 102 -2.88 4.42 -7.11
N ASP A 103 -2.12 4.07 -6.07
CA ASP A 103 -2.62 3.91 -4.71
C ASP A 103 -3.19 5.21 -4.11
N PRO A 104 -2.59 6.40 -4.30
CA PRO A 104 -3.18 7.64 -3.84
C PRO A 104 -4.62 7.83 -4.36
N GLU A 105 -4.84 7.59 -5.65
CA GLU A 105 -6.14 7.76 -6.29
C GLU A 105 -7.18 6.74 -5.81
N ILE A 106 -6.74 5.49 -5.59
CA ILE A 106 -7.57 4.41 -5.01
C ILE A 106 -7.97 4.78 -3.59
N TYR A 107 -6.99 5.10 -2.73
CA TYR A 107 -7.23 5.35 -1.32
C TYR A 107 -8.02 6.62 -1.07
N GLY A 108 -7.81 7.67 -1.87
CA GLY A 108 -8.67 8.85 -1.85
C GLY A 108 -10.13 8.51 -2.20
N THR A 109 -10.35 7.64 -3.19
CA THR A 109 -11.70 7.18 -3.56
C THR A 109 -12.35 6.38 -2.42
N ILE A 110 -11.62 5.45 -1.81
CA ILE A 110 -12.09 4.66 -0.68
C ILE A 110 -12.39 5.56 0.54
N ALA A 111 -11.51 6.50 0.85
CA ALA A 111 -11.68 7.42 1.99
C ALA A 111 -12.92 8.30 1.86
N ARG A 112 -13.23 8.77 0.64
CA ARG A 112 -14.47 9.51 0.36
C ARG A 112 -15.72 8.64 0.50
N ARG A 113 -15.66 7.37 0.10
CA ARG A 113 -16.80 6.44 0.18
C ARG A 113 -17.03 5.90 1.60
N PHE A 114 -15.97 5.75 2.40
CA PHE A 114 -16.01 5.16 3.74
C PHE A 114 -15.31 6.05 4.80
N PRO A 115 -15.70 7.33 4.95
CA PRO A 115 -14.94 8.31 5.73
C PRO A 115 -14.82 7.93 7.21
N HIS A 116 -15.79 7.21 7.78
CA HIS A 116 -15.78 6.77 9.18
C HIS A 116 -15.05 5.44 9.41
N ARG A 117 -14.73 4.70 8.34
CA ARG A 117 -14.00 3.42 8.44
C ARG A 117 -12.50 3.62 8.26
N ILE A 118 -12.06 4.69 7.60
CA ILE A 118 -10.63 4.95 7.37
C ILE A 118 -10.05 5.80 8.51
N ASN A 119 -9.10 5.23 9.25
CA ASN A 119 -8.34 5.90 10.31
C ASN A 119 -7.22 6.75 9.71
N MET A 120 -6.32 6.15 8.93
CA MET A 120 -5.13 6.81 8.40
C MET A 120 -4.69 6.18 7.07
N ILE A 121 -4.08 7.00 6.21
CA ILE A 121 -3.53 6.59 4.91
C ILE A 121 -2.07 7.01 4.85
N PHE A 122 -1.19 6.09 4.53
CA PHE A 122 0.23 6.37 4.36
C PHE A 122 0.64 6.09 2.92
N ILE A 123 1.19 7.09 2.23
CA ILE A 123 1.72 6.92 0.87
C ILE A 123 3.24 7.04 0.92
N ARG A 124 3.92 5.97 0.52
CA ARG A 124 5.36 5.98 0.34
C ARG A 124 5.70 6.77 -0.92
N VAL A 125 6.50 7.81 -0.78
CA VAL A 125 7.02 8.56 -1.93
C VAL A 125 8.24 7.84 -2.47
N VAL A 126 8.21 7.50 -3.76
CA VAL A 126 9.35 6.92 -4.48
C VAL A 126 10.01 8.01 -5.34
N ASP A 127 11.34 8.10 -5.23
CA ASP A 127 12.15 9.04 -6.01
C ASP A 127 12.03 8.76 -7.51
N GLY A 128 11.87 9.82 -8.32
CA GLY A 128 11.67 9.71 -9.77
C GLY A 128 10.26 9.29 -10.21
N GLY A 129 9.31 9.18 -9.28
CA GLY A 129 7.90 8.91 -9.57
C GLY A 129 7.13 10.13 -10.11
N LYS A 130 5.88 9.91 -10.54
CA LYS A 130 4.93 10.98 -10.91
C LYS A 130 4.41 11.68 -9.64
N ASN A 131 5.29 12.43 -8.97
CA ASN A 131 4.99 13.14 -7.72
C ASN A 131 4.60 14.61 -7.95
N GLY A 132 4.20 14.98 -9.18
CA GLY A 132 3.99 16.37 -9.60
C GLY A 132 3.05 17.16 -8.68
N ASP A 133 3.20 18.48 -8.72
CA ASP A 133 2.91 19.43 -7.63
C ASP A 133 1.50 19.40 -7.00
N ASN A 134 0.52 18.71 -7.60
CA ASN A 134 -0.84 18.58 -7.05
C ASN A 134 -1.44 17.16 -7.12
N ARG A 135 -0.67 16.13 -7.49
CA ARG A 135 -1.24 14.78 -7.67
C ARG A 135 -1.90 14.26 -6.40
N PHE A 136 -1.21 14.36 -5.27
CA PHE A 136 -1.72 13.86 -3.99
C PHE A 136 -2.92 14.67 -3.50
N GLU A 137 -2.88 15.99 -3.64
CA GLU A 137 -4.01 16.86 -3.29
C GLU A 137 -5.25 16.54 -4.13
N ASN A 138 -5.09 16.31 -5.44
CA ASN A 138 -6.18 15.88 -6.31
C ASN A 138 -6.69 14.49 -5.93
N ALA A 139 -5.80 13.54 -5.64
CA ALA A 139 -6.16 12.19 -5.24
C ALA A 139 -6.97 12.18 -3.94
N PHE A 140 -6.55 13.00 -2.96
CA PHE A 140 -7.17 13.13 -1.64
C PHE A 140 -8.12 14.34 -1.52
N GLN A 141 -8.60 14.90 -2.63
CA GLN A 141 -9.59 15.97 -2.59
C GLN A 141 -10.79 15.55 -1.73
N ASN A 142 -11.27 16.47 -0.89
CA ASN A 142 -12.36 16.24 0.07
C ASN A 142 -12.09 15.09 1.09
N VAL A 143 -10.82 14.73 1.31
CA VAL A 143 -10.38 13.88 2.42
C VAL A 143 -9.61 14.75 3.40
N SER A 144 -9.95 14.66 4.68
CA SER A 144 -9.32 15.48 5.73
C SER A 144 -7.80 15.27 5.77
N ARG A 145 -7.04 16.36 5.88
CA ARG A 145 -5.56 16.34 5.75
C ARG A 145 -4.87 15.51 6.83
N ASP A 146 -5.48 15.41 8.01
CA ASP A 146 -5.04 14.58 9.14
C ASP A 146 -5.21 13.07 8.92
N LYS A 147 -5.97 12.66 7.89
CA LYS A 147 -6.17 11.25 7.55
C LYS A 147 -5.16 10.68 6.58
N TRP A 148 -4.23 11.47 6.07
CA TRP A 148 -3.22 10.96 5.15
C TRP A 148 -1.84 11.60 5.33
N LYS A 149 -0.78 10.81 5.15
CA LYS A 149 0.60 11.24 5.31
C LYS A 149 1.49 10.65 4.20
N LEU A 150 2.36 11.49 3.65
CA LEU A 150 3.43 11.06 2.77
C LEU A 150 4.66 10.69 3.63
N PHE A 151 5.40 9.66 3.23
CA PHE A 151 6.64 9.28 3.90
C PHE A 151 7.66 8.74 2.89
N SER A 152 8.95 8.86 3.17
CA SER A 152 10.00 8.31 2.30
C SER A 152 10.68 7.09 2.96
N SER A 153 10.74 7.08 4.29
CA SER A 153 11.34 6.02 5.10
C SER A 153 10.34 5.37 6.05
N ALA A 154 10.51 4.06 6.27
CA ALA A 154 9.71 3.31 7.24
C ALA A 154 9.79 3.87 8.67
N ALA A 155 10.87 4.58 9.01
CA ALA A 155 11.07 5.18 10.33
C ALA A 155 10.08 6.33 10.64
N GLU A 156 9.49 6.93 9.60
CA GLU A 156 8.51 8.02 9.74
C GLU A 156 7.09 7.52 10.04
N LEU A 157 6.87 6.21 9.91
CA LEU A 157 5.62 5.56 10.27
C LEU A 157 5.54 5.38 11.78
N PRO A 158 4.36 5.59 12.38
CA PRO A 158 4.24 5.50 13.82
C PRO A 158 4.37 4.05 14.28
N LYS A 159 5.09 3.83 15.39
CA LYS A 159 5.22 2.49 15.99
C LYS A 159 3.89 1.96 16.54
N LYS A 160 2.98 2.87 16.91
CA LYS A 160 1.61 2.60 17.35
C LYS A 160 0.63 3.31 16.43
N LEU A 161 -0.45 2.64 16.02
CA LEU A 161 -1.41 3.21 15.07
C LEU A 161 -2.43 4.18 15.67
N TYR A 162 -2.32 4.48 16.96
CA TYR A 162 -3.28 5.31 17.68
C TYR A 162 -2.61 6.52 18.32
N ASN A 163 -3.29 7.66 18.23
CA ASN A 163 -3.39 8.60 19.34
C ASN A 163 -4.55 8.10 20.21
N ASP A 164 -4.34 7.98 21.51
CA ASP A 164 -5.45 7.86 22.46
C ASP A 164 -6.48 8.92 22.10
N VAL A 165 -7.74 8.53 21.92
CA VAL A 165 -8.84 9.46 21.57
C VAL A 165 -9.00 10.55 22.65
N ASN A 166 -8.31 10.42 23.79
CA ASN A 166 -8.23 11.37 24.89
C ASN A 166 -6.98 12.27 24.92
N THR A 167 -6.03 12.15 23.99
CA THR A 167 -4.87 13.06 23.93
C THR A 167 -4.69 13.59 22.51
N ARG A 168 -5.45 14.63 22.19
CA ARG A 168 -5.09 15.57 21.10
C ARG A 168 -3.84 16.34 21.55
N ILE A 169 -2.67 15.74 21.36
CA ILE A 169 -1.41 16.49 21.35
C ILE A 169 -1.12 16.80 19.88
N PRO A 170 -0.96 18.08 19.50
CA PRO A 170 -0.55 18.44 18.15
C PRO A 170 0.83 17.84 17.88
N ILE A 171 0.99 17.17 16.74
CA ILE A 171 2.30 16.73 16.27
C ILE A 171 3.09 18.00 15.98
N ASP A 172 4.02 18.33 16.87
CA ASP A 172 4.93 19.46 16.72
C ASP A 172 5.77 19.28 15.45
N MET A 173 5.74 20.32 14.62
CA MET A 173 6.25 20.37 13.27
C MET A 173 7.63 21.03 13.30
N THR A 174 8.62 20.43 13.95
CA THR A 174 10.01 20.84 13.75
C THR A 174 10.97 19.68 14.00
N VAL A 175 11.53 19.12 12.93
CA VAL A 175 12.83 18.44 13.02
C VAL A 175 13.66 18.89 11.83
N ASP A 176 14.52 19.86 12.11
CA ASP A 176 15.59 20.32 11.25
C ASP A 176 16.78 19.35 11.38
N PHE A 177 17.25 18.81 10.26
CA PHE A 177 18.57 18.16 10.21
C PHE A 177 19.29 18.54 8.93
N THR A 178 20.12 19.56 9.07
CA THR A 178 21.25 19.84 8.21
C THR A 178 22.26 18.68 8.24
N SER A 179 22.74 18.33 7.04
CA SER A 179 24.07 17.77 6.73
C SER A 179 24.43 16.34 7.22
N ALA A 180 24.46 15.39 6.27
CA ALA A 180 25.58 14.44 6.14
C ALA A 180 25.73 13.95 4.67
N LYS A 181 26.92 14.13 4.08
CA LYS A 181 27.31 13.71 2.72
C LYS A 181 27.48 12.17 2.61
N PRO A 182 27.35 11.58 1.40
CA PRO A 182 27.46 10.16 1.17
C PRO A 182 28.91 9.72 0.89
N ASN A 183 29.30 8.54 1.36
CA ASN A 183 30.54 7.87 0.94
C ASN A 183 30.22 6.68 0.01
N ASN A 184 30.90 6.68 -1.13
CA ASN A 184 30.83 5.67 -2.18
C ASN A 184 31.53 4.37 -1.79
N THR A 185 30.93 3.24 -2.14
CA THR A 185 31.69 2.05 -2.57
C THR A 185 30.89 1.32 -3.64
N LYS A 186 31.45 1.25 -4.85
CA LYS A 186 30.86 0.54 -6.00
C LYS A 186 31.04 -0.97 -5.83
N MET A 187 29.98 -1.74 -6.09
CA MET A 187 30.10 -3.11 -6.59
C MET A 187 28.97 -3.38 -7.60
N LEU A 188 29.36 -3.50 -8.88
CA LEU A 188 28.58 -4.03 -10.01
C LEU A 188 28.56 -5.57 -9.87
N SER A 189 27.60 -6.39 -10.30
CA SER A 189 26.30 -6.22 -10.96
C SER A 189 25.47 -7.49 -10.71
N THR A 190 24.32 -7.35 -10.06
CA THR A 190 23.19 -8.32 -10.07
C THR A 190 21.89 -7.64 -10.53
N SER A 191 22.04 -6.45 -11.12
CA SER A 191 21.00 -5.43 -11.30
C SER A 191 19.97 -5.69 -12.39
N PHE A 192 19.84 -6.91 -12.90
CA PHE A 192 18.79 -7.23 -13.88
C PHE A 192 17.71 -8.19 -13.36
N VAL A 193 17.98 -8.94 -12.29
CA VAL A 193 16.98 -9.85 -11.68
C VAL A 193 16.24 -9.21 -10.50
N PHE A 194 16.85 -8.21 -9.85
CA PHE A 194 16.22 -7.47 -8.74
C PHE A 194 15.44 -6.22 -9.17
N ALA A 195 15.61 -5.74 -10.40
CA ALA A 195 14.98 -4.49 -10.87
C ALA A 195 13.49 -4.63 -11.23
N ILE A 196 12.97 -5.86 -11.32
CA ILE A 196 11.55 -6.11 -11.61
C ILE A 196 10.74 -6.35 -10.32
N LEU A 197 11.40 -6.57 -9.18
CA LEU A 197 10.74 -6.93 -7.92
C LEU A 197 10.72 -5.87 -6.80
N PRO A 198 10.67 -4.55 -7.08
CA PRO A 198 10.19 -3.59 -6.07
C PRO A 198 8.95 -2.76 -6.50
N VAL A 199 8.36 -2.98 -7.67
CA VAL A 199 7.14 -2.28 -8.14
C VAL A 199 5.85 -3.09 -7.84
N LEU A 200 5.96 -4.24 -7.18
CA LEU A 200 4.93 -5.29 -7.21
C LEU A 200 4.29 -5.62 -5.86
N VAL A 201 4.48 -4.78 -4.86
CA VAL A 201 4.00 -5.05 -3.50
C VAL A 201 3.21 -3.83 -3.03
N THR A 202 2.01 -3.65 -3.59
CA THR A 202 0.96 -2.84 -2.99
C THR A 202 0.50 -3.52 -1.70
N LEU A 203 0.79 -2.88 -0.58
CA LEU A 203 0.71 -3.47 0.75
C LEU A 203 0.42 -2.25 1.62
N PHE A 204 -0.71 -2.08 2.32
CA PHE A 204 -1.26 -2.84 3.44
C PHE A 204 -2.65 -2.34 3.82
N PHE A 205 -3.42 -3.21 4.48
CA PHE A 205 -4.66 -2.88 5.20
C PHE A 205 -4.62 -3.52 6.58
N ILE A 206 -4.97 -2.74 7.59
CA ILE A 206 -4.94 -3.12 9.01
C ILE A 206 -6.36 -3.05 9.54
N SER A 207 -6.96 -4.21 9.77
CA SER A 207 -8.25 -4.30 10.47
C SER A 207 -8.03 -4.50 11.95
N GLN A 208 -8.61 -3.63 12.77
CA GLN A 208 -8.51 -3.70 14.23
C GLN A 208 -9.74 -4.38 14.84
N TYR A 209 -9.53 -5.29 15.79
CA TYR A 209 -10.56 -5.70 16.74
C TYR A 209 -10.52 -4.75 17.94
N ILE A 210 -11.64 -4.08 18.22
CA ILE A 210 -11.97 -3.57 19.57
C ILE A 210 -13.06 -4.48 20.09
#